data_AF-A0A9D7DB17-F1
#
_entry.id   AF-A0A9D7DB17-F1
#
_cell.length_a   1.000
_cell.length_b   1.000
_cell.length_c   1.000
_cell.angle_alpha   90.00
_cell.angle_beta   90.00
_cell.angle_gamma   90.00
#
_symmetry.space_group_name_H-M   'P 1'
#
loop_
_entity.id
_entity.type
_entity.pdbx_description
1 polymer ?
#
loop_
_entity_poly.entity_id
_entity_poly.type
_entity_poly.pdbx_seq_one_letter_code
_entity_poly.pdbx_strand_id
1 'polypeptide(L)'
;MLAPPAAVAQSAQARRDSLKKVVGDLRLRMDAADSTGDVRDAIDARLSLASVVKPNEALDLLEDAAAGAQSADLLELEVVVRKRLAEALAKSGKHARAFEEAMHVTALDEVRLAEQYLFLEARTDSALTRTTEQRDSLINNWQEELQEARHRESHMEATAERWMFIALGLALALMLMLLIVLVRGSRQNKRTRKEIEALRAEIVAMKEAPKNRMREPAVVRVTETPVAVDAVAEAEPIGADTSVMDATLLALFRKRAPERLATLRDARARGDQEKVARVVHTLKPQLVALDENGLGALCIRITVGDASRDPKELNTDLDLLERSIEQLLS
;
A
#
# COMPACT_ATOMS: atom_id res chain seq x y z
N MET A 1 -73.43 -0.58 -11.60
CA MET A 1 -73.77 -1.59 -10.58
C MET A 1 -73.46 -1.00 -9.20
N LEU A 2 -74.49 -0.56 -8.47
CA LEU A 2 -74.36 -0.09 -7.09
C LEU A 2 -74.27 -1.30 -6.16
N ALA A 3 -73.26 -1.35 -5.29
CA ALA A 3 -73.14 -2.42 -4.30
C ALA A 3 -74.38 -2.45 -3.39
N PRO A 4 -74.86 -3.63 -2.98
CA PRO A 4 -76.03 -3.75 -2.13
C PRO A 4 -75.77 -3.06 -0.76
N PRO A 5 -76.76 -2.36 -0.20
CA PRO A 5 -76.60 -1.53 1.01
C PRO A 5 -76.10 -2.32 2.23
N ALA A 6 -76.37 -3.64 2.27
CA ALA A 6 -75.89 -4.52 3.33
C ALA A 6 -74.38 -4.77 3.31
N ALA A 7 -73.75 -4.86 2.13
CA ALA A 7 -72.30 -5.07 2.01
C ALA A 7 -71.51 -3.82 2.43
N VAL A 8 -72.06 -2.63 2.13
CA VAL A 8 -71.48 -1.34 2.57
C VAL A 8 -71.57 -1.23 4.10
N ALA A 9 -72.70 -1.59 4.70
CA ALA A 9 -72.88 -1.56 6.16
C ALA A 9 -71.93 -2.53 6.89
N GLN A 10 -71.77 -3.77 6.40
CA GLN A 10 -70.85 -4.75 6.99
C GLN A 10 -69.39 -4.31 6.89
N SER A 11 -68.98 -3.74 5.76
CA SER A 11 -67.61 -3.21 5.61
C SER A 11 -67.33 -2.00 6.50
N ALA A 12 -68.31 -1.12 6.70
CA ALA A 12 -68.21 0.01 7.62
C ALA A 12 -68.10 -0.45 9.09
N GLN A 13 -68.82 -1.51 9.46
CA GLN A 13 -68.75 -2.08 10.80
C GLN A 13 -67.39 -2.76 11.07
N ALA A 14 -66.91 -3.58 10.14
CA ALA A 14 -65.58 -4.20 10.24
C ALA A 14 -64.45 -3.16 10.39
N ARG A 15 -64.51 -2.03 9.66
CA ARG A 15 -63.54 -0.92 9.79
C ARG A 15 -63.62 -0.24 11.15
N ARG A 16 -64.81 -0.08 11.72
CA ARG A 16 -64.99 0.50 13.07
C ARG A 16 -64.42 -0.41 14.13
N ASP A 17 -64.65 -1.72 14.01
CA ASP A 17 -64.15 -2.70 14.97
C ASP A 17 -62.63 -2.84 14.88
N SER A 18 -62.05 -2.79 13.66
CA SER A 18 -60.60 -2.76 13.49
C SER A 18 -59.96 -1.50 14.07
N LEU A 19 -60.57 -0.32 13.86
CA LEU A 19 -60.07 0.94 14.43
C LEU A 19 -60.15 0.95 15.96
N LYS A 20 -61.24 0.44 16.55
CA LYS A 20 -61.35 0.30 18.01
C LYS A 20 -60.26 -0.60 18.58
N LYS A 21 -59.95 -1.71 17.91
CA LYS A 21 -58.86 -2.60 18.32
C LYS A 21 -57.51 -1.89 18.26
N VAL A 22 -57.21 -1.20 17.16
CA VAL A 22 -55.94 -0.43 17.01
C VAL A 22 -55.80 0.63 18.10
N VAL A 23 -56.86 1.40 18.38
CA VAL A 23 -56.85 2.40 19.45
C VAL A 23 -56.63 1.75 20.81
N GLY A 24 -57.27 0.61 21.08
CA GLY A 24 -57.06 -0.16 22.31
C GLY A 24 -55.61 -0.65 22.46
N ASP A 25 -55.05 -1.23 21.41
CA ASP A 25 -53.66 -1.71 21.39
C ASP A 25 -52.66 -0.56 21.58
N LEU A 26 -52.91 0.62 20.99
CA LEU A 26 -52.05 1.80 21.16
C LEU A 26 -52.13 2.39 22.58
N ARG A 27 -53.31 2.41 23.20
CA ARG A 27 -53.45 2.84 24.61
C ARG A 27 -52.70 1.91 25.56
N LEU A 28 -52.82 0.60 25.36
CA LEU A 28 -52.05 -0.38 26.15
C LEU A 28 -50.54 -0.17 26.01
N ARG A 29 -50.05 0.17 24.81
CA ARG A 29 -48.64 0.49 24.58
C ARG A 29 -48.22 1.78 25.30
N MET A 30 -49.06 2.81 25.25
CA MET A 30 -48.82 4.06 25.97
C MET A 30 -48.75 3.82 27.48
N ASP A 31 -49.72 3.12 28.06
CA ASP A 31 -49.75 2.79 29.50
C ASP A 31 -48.53 1.95 29.91
N ALA A 32 -48.11 1.02 29.05
CA ALA A 32 -46.91 0.23 29.27
C ALA A 32 -45.63 1.08 29.24
N ALA A 33 -45.50 1.99 28.26
CA ALA A 33 -44.35 2.89 28.15
C ALA A 33 -44.27 3.89 29.32
N ASP A 34 -45.43 4.40 29.76
CA ASP A 34 -45.52 5.24 30.95
C ASP A 34 -45.10 4.46 32.21
N SER A 35 -45.47 3.17 32.29
CA SER A 35 -45.12 2.30 33.42
C SER A 35 -43.64 1.91 33.44
N THR A 36 -42.99 1.77 32.27
CA THR A 36 -41.55 1.51 32.19
C THR A 36 -40.72 2.76 32.44
N GLY A 37 -41.32 3.95 32.39
CA GLY A 37 -40.63 5.23 32.53
C GLY A 37 -39.77 5.59 31.32
N ASP A 38 -39.94 4.90 30.19
CA ASP A 38 -39.24 5.26 28.95
C ASP A 38 -39.96 6.43 28.28
N VAL A 39 -39.44 7.64 28.49
CA VAL A 39 -40.06 8.88 28.03
C VAL A 39 -40.13 8.93 26.49
N ARG A 40 -39.18 8.34 25.77
CA ARG A 40 -39.20 8.36 24.30
C ARG A 40 -40.33 7.48 23.76
N ASP A 41 -40.40 6.25 24.25
CA ASP A 41 -41.45 5.31 23.86
C ASP A 41 -42.84 5.84 24.25
N ALA A 42 -42.94 6.51 25.39
CA ALA A 42 -44.15 7.16 25.87
C ALA A 42 -44.62 8.31 24.96
N ILE A 43 -43.69 9.12 24.45
CA ILE A 43 -43.95 10.19 23.47
C ILE A 43 -44.38 9.60 22.12
N ASP A 44 -43.67 8.59 21.62
CA ASP A 44 -43.96 7.94 20.34
C ASP A 44 -45.33 7.23 20.36
N ALA A 45 -45.69 6.60 21.48
CA ALA A 45 -47.00 6.01 21.68
C ALA A 45 -48.12 7.07 21.64
N ARG A 46 -47.92 8.23 22.29
CA ARG A 46 -48.87 9.37 22.23
C ARG A 46 -49.01 9.94 20.83
N LEU A 47 -47.90 10.14 20.11
CA LEU A 47 -47.90 10.60 18.71
C LEU A 47 -48.65 9.64 17.78
N SER A 48 -48.46 8.33 17.99
CA SER A 48 -49.12 7.28 17.22
C SER A 48 -50.63 7.26 17.52
N LEU A 49 -51.01 7.33 18.79
CA LEU A 49 -52.41 7.37 19.23
C LEU A 49 -53.12 8.64 18.75
N ALA A 50 -52.49 9.81 18.86
CA ALA A 50 -53.03 11.09 18.42
C ALA A 50 -53.45 11.09 16.93
N SER A 51 -52.78 10.30 16.09
CA SER A 51 -53.10 10.21 14.65
C SER A 51 -54.42 9.49 14.32
N VAL A 52 -54.93 8.69 15.26
CA VAL A 52 -56.11 7.82 15.03
C VAL A 52 -57.31 8.14 15.91
N VAL A 53 -57.15 8.98 16.94
CA VAL A 53 -58.22 9.39 17.86
C VAL A 53 -58.96 10.64 17.39
N LYS A 54 -59.96 11.06 18.17
CA LYS A 54 -60.75 12.27 17.90
C LYS A 54 -59.87 13.52 18.05
N PRO A 55 -60.16 14.62 17.33
CA PRO A 55 -59.30 15.81 17.31
C PRO A 55 -59.03 16.42 18.69
N ASN A 56 -60.01 16.45 19.60
CA ASN A 56 -59.78 16.98 20.95
C ASN A 56 -58.85 16.10 21.78
N GLU A 57 -59.07 14.79 21.76
CA GLU A 57 -58.20 13.82 22.45
C GLU A 57 -56.79 13.81 21.85
N ALA A 58 -56.68 14.00 20.52
CA ALA A 58 -55.40 14.13 19.85
C ALA A 58 -54.61 15.38 20.31
N LEU A 59 -55.31 16.49 20.56
CA LEU A 59 -54.66 17.70 21.09
C LEU A 59 -54.11 17.45 22.49
N ASP A 60 -54.91 16.88 23.38
CA ASP A 60 -54.48 16.59 24.76
C ASP A 60 -53.25 15.67 24.77
N LEU A 61 -53.26 14.61 23.95
CA LEU A 61 -52.12 13.69 23.81
C LEU A 61 -50.86 14.37 23.25
N LEU A 62 -51.01 15.32 22.33
CA LEU A 62 -49.89 16.07 21.75
C LEU A 62 -49.34 17.12 22.73
N GLU A 63 -50.20 17.75 23.54
CA GLU A 63 -49.78 18.66 24.62
C GLU A 63 -48.99 17.89 25.69
N ASP A 64 -49.48 16.72 26.12
CA ASP A 64 -48.78 15.84 27.07
C ASP A 64 -47.43 15.35 26.51
N ALA A 65 -47.40 14.96 25.22
CA ALA A 65 -46.17 14.54 24.56
C ALA A 65 -45.16 15.69 24.45
N ALA A 66 -45.62 16.93 24.22
CA ALA A 66 -44.75 18.10 24.13
C ALA A 66 -44.15 18.43 25.51
N ALA A 67 -44.95 18.39 26.57
CA ALA A 67 -44.48 18.56 27.94
C ALA A 67 -43.48 17.45 28.34
N GLY A 68 -43.77 16.20 27.94
CA GLY A 68 -42.85 15.07 28.13
C GLY A 68 -41.51 15.30 27.44
N ALA A 69 -41.52 15.68 26.16
CA ALA A 69 -40.31 15.95 25.39
C ALA A 69 -39.47 17.08 25.99
N GLN A 70 -40.12 18.16 26.41
CA GLN A 70 -39.47 19.31 27.05
C GLN A 70 -38.85 18.91 28.40
N SER A 71 -39.58 18.15 29.24
CA SER A 71 -39.08 17.74 30.55
C SER A 71 -37.90 16.77 30.49
N ALA A 72 -37.81 15.98 29.42
CA ALA A 72 -36.71 15.06 29.18
C ALA A 72 -35.55 15.68 28.38
N ASP A 73 -35.63 16.98 28.07
CA ASP A 73 -34.63 17.71 27.28
C ASP A 73 -34.34 17.06 25.92
N LEU A 74 -35.40 16.55 25.27
CA LEU A 74 -35.34 15.86 24.00
C LEU A 74 -35.69 16.82 22.85
N LEU A 75 -34.80 17.76 22.57
CA LEU A 75 -35.00 18.86 21.61
C LEU A 75 -35.57 18.41 20.25
N GLU A 76 -34.99 17.38 19.63
CA GLU A 76 -35.43 16.84 18.33
C GLU A 76 -36.88 16.34 18.38
N LEU A 77 -37.26 15.65 19.46
CA LEU A 77 -38.63 15.15 19.63
C LEU A 77 -39.60 16.28 19.98
N GLU A 78 -39.18 17.25 20.78
CA GLU A 78 -39.99 18.42 21.12
C GLU A 78 -40.40 19.21 19.87
N VAL A 79 -39.44 19.47 18.96
CA VAL A 79 -39.69 20.13 17.66
C VAL A 79 -40.73 19.36 16.86
N VAL A 80 -40.59 18.03 16.75
CA VAL A 80 -41.51 17.18 15.99
C VAL A 80 -42.92 17.19 16.59
N VAL A 81 -43.04 17.03 17.91
CA VAL A 81 -44.32 16.98 18.60
C VAL A 81 -45.03 18.33 18.51
N ARG A 82 -44.33 19.44 18.81
CA ARG A 82 -44.91 20.79 18.76
C ARG A 82 -45.33 21.19 17.36
N LYS A 83 -44.59 20.77 16.32
CA LYS A 83 -45.01 20.97 14.93
C LYS A 83 -46.34 20.27 14.64
N ARG A 84 -46.49 19.02 15.08
CA ARG A 84 -47.77 18.29 14.95
C ARG A 84 -48.88 18.93 15.78
N LEU A 85 -48.58 19.43 16.98
CA LEU A 85 -49.53 20.16 17.81
C LEU A 85 -50.01 21.44 17.11
N ALA A 86 -49.10 22.24 16.55
CA ALA A 86 -49.45 23.44 15.79
C ALA A 86 -50.34 23.12 14.58
N GLU A 87 -50.03 22.07 13.83
CA GLU A 87 -50.85 21.59 12.71
C GLU A 87 -52.24 21.12 13.16
N ALA A 88 -52.32 20.37 14.26
CA ALA A 88 -53.58 19.90 14.82
C ALA A 88 -54.45 21.06 15.35
N LEU A 89 -53.83 22.04 16.02
CA LEU A 89 -54.49 23.26 16.49
C LEU A 89 -55.04 24.06 15.31
N ALA A 90 -54.26 24.23 14.23
CA ALA A 90 -54.69 24.91 13.02
C ALA A 90 -55.89 24.21 12.37
N LYS A 91 -55.85 22.87 12.25
CA LYS A 91 -56.97 22.06 11.73
C LYS A 91 -58.23 22.15 12.59
N SER A 92 -58.08 22.34 13.91
CA SER A 92 -59.18 22.51 14.84
C SER A 92 -59.79 23.93 14.87
N GLY A 93 -59.23 24.88 14.10
CA GLY A 93 -59.66 26.28 14.05
C GLY A 93 -59.08 27.19 15.15
N LYS A 94 -58.17 26.67 15.98
CA LYS A 94 -57.48 27.42 17.06
C LYS A 94 -56.23 28.14 16.51
N HIS A 95 -56.42 29.04 15.55
CA HIS A 95 -55.31 29.64 14.79
C HIS A 95 -54.32 30.46 15.62
N ALA A 96 -54.77 31.17 16.65
CA ALA A 96 -53.88 31.96 17.52
C ALA A 96 -52.86 31.07 18.24
N ARG A 97 -53.32 30.00 18.90
CA ARG A 97 -52.44 29.03 19.57
C ARG A 97 -51.57 28.26 18.58
N ALA A 98 -52.11 27.92 17.41
CA ALA A 98 -51.33 27.27 16.36
C ALA A 98 -50.14 28.14 15.91
N PHE A 99 -50.34 29.46 15.83
CA PHE A 99 -49.28 30.40 15.50
C PHE A 99 -48.23 30.51 16.63
N GLU A 100 -48.67 30.57 17.89
CA GLU A 100 -47.77 30.56 19.05
C GLU A 100 -46.87 29.33 19.08
N GLU A 101 -47.44 28.13 18.89
CA GLU A 101 -46.65 26.89 18.82
C GLU A 101 -45.75 26.85 17.59
N ALA A 102 -46.17 27.37 16.44
CA ALA A 102 -45.32 27.46 15.25
C ALA A 102 -44.09 28.36 15.49
N MET A 103 -44.27 29.49 16.19
CA MET A 103 -43.16 30.37 16.59
C MET A 103 -42.23 29.67 17.59
N HIS A 104 -42.79 28.90 18.52
CA HIS A 104 -41.99 28.10 19.45
C HIS A 104 -41.14 27.05 18.72
N VAL A 105 -41.71 26.37 17.73
CA VAL A 105 -40.98 25.42 16.87
C VAL A 105 -39.82 26.12 16.15
N THR A 106 -40.03 27.32 15.60
CA THR A 106 -38.95 28.04 14.93
C THR A 106 -37.79 28.38 15.87
N ALA A 107 -38.09 28.80 17.11
CA ALA A 107 -37.06 29.08 18.11
C ALA A 107 -36.27 27.83 18.50
N LEU A 108 -36.95 26.68 18.67
CA LEU A 108 -36.30 25.40 18.96
C LEU A 108 -35.45 24.92 17.77
N ASP A 109 -35.93 25.10 16.53
CA ASP A 109 -35.17 24.76 15.33
C ASP A 109 -33.90 25.62 15.19
N GLU A 110 -33.93 26.89 15.58
CA GLU A 110 -32.74 27.75 15.61
C GLU A 110 -31.68 27.23 16.59
N VAL A 111 -32.10 26.82 17.80
CA VAL A 111 -31.20 26.19 18.79
C VAL A 111 -30.60 24.89 18.24
N ARG A 112 -31.45 24.03 17.67
CA ARG A 112 -31.05 22.76 17.07
C ARG A 112 -30.03 22.93 15.94
N LEU A 113 -30.25 23.93 15.08
CA LEU A 113 -29.32 24.27 14.01
C LEU A 113 -28.00 24.81 14.57
N ALA A 114 -28.03 25.66 15.60
CA ALA A 114 -26.84 26.16 16.26
C ALA A 114 -25.98 25.03 16.85
N GLU A 115 -26.59 24.05 17.53
CA GLU A 115 -25.90 22.85 18.03
C GLU A 115 -25.27 22.03 16.90
N GLN A 116 -25.99 21.85 15.79
CA GLN A 116 -25.45 21.15 14.61
C GLN A 116 -24.26 21.91 13.99
N TYR A 117 -24.31 23.24 13.92
CA TYR A 117 -23.18 24.05 13.44
C TYR A 117 -21.96 23.90 14.34
N LEU A 118 -22.11 23.99 15.66
CA LEU A 118 -21.01 23.80 16.61
C LEU A 118 -20.40 22.40 16.50
N PHE A 119 -21.24 21.37 16.33
CA PHE A 119 -20.76 20.01 16.11
C PHE A 119 -19.97 19.87 14.80
N LEU A 120 -20.45 20.48 13.72
CA LEU A 120 -19.77 20.48 12.44
C LEU A 120 -18.43 21.24 12.50
N GLU A 121 -18.39 22.39 13.18
CA GLU A 121 -17.19 23.18 13.40
C GLU A 121 -16.13 22.40 14.20
N ALA A 122 -16.54 21.78 15.31
CA ALA A 122 -15.66 20.90 16.09
C ALA A 122 -15.14 19.71 15.26
N ARG A 123 -15.97 19.17 14.36
CA ARG A 123 -15.57 18.10 13.44
C ARG A 123 -14.57 18.60 12.40
N THR A 124 -14.74 19.81 11.86
CA THR A 124 -13.77 20.39 10.92
C THR A 124 -12.45 20.72 11.59
N ASP A 125 -12.47 21.25 12.82
CA ASP A 125 -11.26 21.54 13.59
C ASP A 125 -10.48 20.28 13.96
N SER A 126 -11.19 19.22 14.36
CA SER A 126 -10.55 17.92 14.61
C SER A 126 -9.96 17.28 13.34
N ALA A 127 -10.54 17.54 12.17
CA ALA A 127 -9.95 17.11 10.90
C ALA A 127 -8.72 17.95 10.53
N LEU A 128 -8.78 19.27 10.74
CA LEU A 128 -7.67 20.18 10.45
C LEU A 128 -6.46 19.88 11.35
N THR A 129 -6.68 19.69 12.65
CA THR A 129 -5.61 19.29 13.59
C THR A 129 -4.91 17.99 13.19
N ARG A 130 -5.67 16.95 12.80
CA ARG A 130 -5.07 15.69 12.31
C ARG A 130 -4.23 15.88 11.05
N THR A 131 -4.69 16.72 10.12
CA THR A 131 -3.93 16.98 8.89
C THR A 131 -2.67 17.80 9.17
N THR A 132 -2.71 18.74 10.12
CA THR A 132 -1.51 19.47 10.56
C THR A 132 -0.51 18.55 11.27
N GLU A 133 -0.97 17.66 12.15
CA GLU A 133 -0.11 16.66 12.81
C GLU A 133 0.56 15.72 11.80
N GLN A 134 -0.20 15.25 10.80
CA GLN A 134 0.35 14.44 9.73
C GLN A 134 1.40 15.21 8.93
N ARG A 135 1.10 16.44 8.53
CA ARG A 135 2.06 17.30 7.83
C ARG A 135 3.34 17.49 8.63
N ASP A 136 3.22 17.82 9.91
CA ASP A 136 4.37 18.08 10.78
C ASP A 136 5.19 16.80 10.98
N SER A 137 4.54 15.64 11.12
CA SER A 137 5.23 14.35 11.17
C SER A 137 6.02 14.05 9.88
N LEU A 138 5.45 14.37 8.71
CA LEU A 138 6.13 14.18 7.42
C LEU A 138 7.31 15.14 7.27
N ILE A 139 7.17 16.38 7.72
CA ILE A 139 8.26 17.37 7.71
C ILE A 139 9.40 16.90 8.63
N ASN A 140 9.08 16.43 9.83
CA ASN A 140 10.08 15.93 10.78
C ASN A 140 10.80 14.71 10.22
N ASN A 141 10.07 13.72 9.70
CA ASN A 141 10.66 12.54 9.07
C ASN A 141 11.58 12.91 7.89
N TRP A 142 11.13 13.85 7.04
CA TRP A 142 11.95 14.32 5.91
C TRP A 142 13.23 15.03 6.38
N GLN A 143 13.15 15.81 7.46
CA GLN A 143 14.33 16.45 8.07
C GLN A 143 15.30 15.43 8.65
N GLU A 144 14.79 14.39 9.33
CA GLU A 144 15.60 13.29 9.86
C GLU A 144 16.31 12.54 8.72
N GLU A 145 15.60 12.15 7.66
CA GLU A 145 16.19 11.50 6.50
C GLU A 145 17.28 12.36 5.84
N LEU A 146 17.05 13.67 5.74
CA LEU A 146 18.02 14.61 5.18
C LEU A 146 19.28 14.72 6.06
N GLN A 147 19.11 14.74 7.38
CA GLN A 147 20.24 14.75 8.32
C GLN A 147 21.02 13.43 8.24
N GLU A 148 20.35 12.29 8.19
CA GLU A 148 20.99 10.99 8.00
C GLU A 148 21.75 10.89 6.67
N ALA A 149 21.20 11.44 5.58
CA ALA A 149 21.87 11.49 4.29
C ALA A 149 23.15 12.34 4.36
N ARG A 150 23.09 13.52 4.99
CA ARG A 150 24.27 14.38 5.21
C ARG A 150 25.32 13.72 6.11
N HIS A 151 24.88 13.01 7.15
CA HIS A 151 25.79 12.23 7.99
C HIS A 151 26.48 11.12 7.18
N ARG A 152 25.75 10.40 6.32
CA ARG A 152 26.35 9.39 5.42
C ARG A 152 27.36 10.00 4.45
N GLU A 153 27.05 11.16 3.87
CA GLU A 153 27.95 11.89 2.98
C GLU A 153 29.26 12.28 3.69
N SER A 154 29.18 12.92 4.85
CA SER A 154 30.37 13.29 5.63
C SER A 154 31.22 12.07 6.06
N HIS A 155 30.59 10.93 6.36
CA HIS A 155 31.32 9.69 6.64
C HIS A 155 32.05 9.14 5.40
N MET A 156 31.43 9.25 4.22
CA MET A 156 32.06 8.86 2.95
C MET A 156 33.21 9.79 2.59
N GLU A 157 33.06 11.10 2.77
CA GLU A 157 34.12 12.10 2.54
C GLU A 157 35.33 11.82 3.44
N ALA A 158 35.12 11.62 4.75
CA ALA A 158 36.19 11.30 5.68
C ALA A 158 36.92 9.99 5.33
N THR A 159 36.19 9.01 4.80
CA THR A 159 36.78 7.73 4.36
C THR A 159 37.56 7.92 3.06
N ALA A 160 37.02 8.67 2.10
CA ALA A 160 37.67 9.00 0.85
C ALA A 160 38.97 9.79 1.09
N GLU A 161 38.97 10.76 2.00
CA GLU A 161 40.16 11.53 2.38
C GLU A 161 41.27 10.62 2.93
N ARG A 162 40.93 9.65 3.80
CA ARG A 162 41.90 8.67 4.30
C ARG A 162 42.50 7.81 3.18
N TRP A 163 41.68 7.34 2.26
CA TRP A 163 42.16 6.56 1.10
C TRP A 163 43.02 7.40 0.16
N MET A 164 42.70 8.68 -0.01
CA MET A 164 43.51 9.62 -0.80
C MET A 164 44.93 9.73 -0.23
N PHE A 165 45.08 9.90 1.10
CA PHE A 165 46.41 9.95 1.73
C PHE A 165 47.19 8.63 1.62
N ILE A 166 46.51 7.48 1.74
CA ILE A 166 47.13 6.16 1.55
C ILE A 166 47.62 6.01 0.11
N ALA A 167 46.78 6.35 -0.88
CA ALA A 167 47.14 6.27 -2.29
C ALA A 167 48.31 7.21 -2.64
N LEU A 168 48.31 8.43 -2.10
CA LEU A 168 49.41 9.39 -2.27
C LEU A 168 50.72 8.85 -1.67
N GLY A 169 50.65 8.27 -0.46
CA GLY A 169 51.80 7.65 0.20
C GLY A 169 52.36 6.47 -0.60
N LEU A 170 51.49 5.61 -1.13
CA LEU A 170 51.89 4.47 -1.98
C LEU A 170 52.54 4.94 -3.29
N ALA A 171 51.96 5.95 -3.95
CA ALA A 171 52.51 6.53 -5.18
C ALA A 171 53.91 7.11 -4.94
N LEU A 172 54.12 7.81 -3.81
CA LEU A 172 55.41 8.37 -3.45
C LEU A 172 56.44 7.27 -3.12
N ALA A 173 56.03 6.20 -2.43
CA ALA A 173 56.88 5.05 -2.18
C ALA A 173 57.31 4.32 -3.46
N LEU A 174 56.39 4.13 -4.41
CA LEU A 174 56.69 3.53 -5.72
C LEU A 174 57.64 4.42 -6.54
N MET A 175 57.46 5.74 -6.52
CA MET A 175 58.36 6.68 -7.18
C MET A 175 59.79 6.59 -6.59
N LEU A 176 59.89 6.52 -5.27
CA LEU A 176 61.17 6.39 -4.56
C LEU A 176 61.85 5.04 -4.84
N MET A 177 61.07 3.95 -4.89
CA MET A 177 61.57 2.62 -5.27
C MET A 177 62.10 2.62 -6.71
N LEU A 178 61.37 3.21 -7.65
CA LEU A 178 61.79 3.33 -9.05
C LEU A 178 63.09 4.15 -9.17
N LEU A 179 63.21 5.23 -8.40
CA LEU A 179 64.44 6.01 -8.31
C LEU A 179 65.63 5.16 -7.82
N ILE A 180 65.44 4.35 -6.77
CA ILE A 180 66.48 3.43 -6.26
C ILE A 180 66.89 2.42 -7.32
N VAL A 181 65.93 1.81 -8.02
CA VAL A 181 66.19 0.84 -9.09
C VAL A 181 66.97 1.48 -10.23
N LEU A 182 66.59 2.69 -10.67
CA LEU A 182 67.31 3.43 -11.72
C LEU A 182 68.74 3.78 -11.30
N VAL A 183 68.94 4.24 -10.06
CA VAL A 183 70.29 4.55 -9.54
C VAL A 183 71.14 3.27 -9.48
N ARG A 184 70.59 2.17 -8.96
CA ARG A 184 71.32 0.90 -8.83
C ARG A 184 71.62 0.28 -10.20
N GLY A 185 70.66 0.31 -11.12
CA GLY A 185 70.82 -0.12 -12.51
C GLY A 185 71.85 0.71 -13.26
N SER A 186 71.85 2.04 -13.10
CA SER A 186 72.88 2.91 -13.70
C SER A 186 74.29 2.58 -13.19
N ARG A 187 74.44 2.26 -11.90
CA ARG A 187 75.72 1.84 -11.31
C ARG A 187 76.16 0.48 -11.83
N GLN A 188 75.25 -0.49 -11.92
CA GLN A 188 75.54 -1.80 -12.50
C GLN A 188 75.91 -1.67 -13.97
N ASN A 189 75.17 -0.89 -14.76
CA ASN A 189 75.49 -0.63 -16.16
C ASN A 189 76.85 0.04 -16.33
N LYS A 190 77.26 0.93 -15.40
CA LYS A 190 78.63 1.48 -15.39
C LYS A 190 79.68 0.40 -15.10
N ARG A 191 79.39 -0.59 -14.24
CA ARG A 191 80.29 -1.72 -13.97
C ARG A 191 80.38 -2.68 -15.15
N THR A 192 79.25 -3.10 -15.69
CA THR A 192 79.21 -4.00 -16.86
C THR A 192 79.84 -3.35 -18.08
N ARG A 193 79.67 -2.03 -18.30
CA ARG A 193 80.41 -1.32 -19.36
C ARG A 193 81.92 -1.38 -19.16
N LYS A 194 82.41 -1.17 -17.93
CA LYS A 194 83.84 -1.30 -17.61
C LYS A 194 84.35 -2.73 -17.80
N GLU A 195 83.56 -3.73 -17.41
CA GLU A 195 83.88 -5.15 -17.60
C GLU A 195 83.89 -5.52 -19.09
N ILE A 196 82.93 -5.03 -19.88
CA ILE A 196 82.89 -5.21 -21.34
C ILE A 196 84.09 -4.51 -22.01
N GLU A 197 84.45 -3.29 -21.57
CA GLU A 197 85.64 -2.58 -22.07
C GLU A 197 86.93 -3.34 -21.72
N ALA A 198 87.04 -3.89 -20.51
CA ALA A 198 88.17 -4.72 -20.09
C ALA A 198 88.25 -6.03 -20.90
N LEU A 199 87.14 -6.76 -21.06
CA LEU A 199 87.08 -7.97 -21.87
C LEU A 199 87.36 -7.69 -23.35
N ARG A 200 86.94 -6.54 -23.87
CA ARG A 200 87.30 -6.10 -25.23
C ARG A 200 88.80 -5.84 -25.36
N ALA A 201 89.43 -5.21 -24.36
CA ALA A 201 90.88 -5.01 -24.35
C ALA A 201 91.63 -6.35 -24.28
N GLU A 202 91.13 -7.30 -23.49
CA GLU A 202 91.71 -8.65 -23.37
C GLU A 202 91.57 -9.47 -24.67
N ILE A 203 90.42 -9.38 -25.36
CA ILE A 203 90.23 -9.99 -26.69
C ILE A 203 91.18 -9.38 -27.73
N VAL A 204 91.40 -8.06 -27.70
CA VAL A 204 92.37 -7.40 -28.59
C VAL A 204 93.79 -7.91 -28.31
N ALA A 205 94.19 -8.02 -27.03
CA ALA A 205 95.47 -8.56 -26.64
C ALA A 205 95.67 -10.04 -27.07
N MET A 206 94.64 -10.88 -26.93
CA MET A 206 94.67 -12.26 -27.41
C MET A 206 94.71 -12.37 -28.93
N LYS A 207 94.19 -11.38 -29.66
CA LYS A 207 94.23 -11.32 -31.13
C LYS A 207 95.61 -10.92 -31.68
N GLU A 208 96.46 -10.29 -30.86
CA GLU A 208 97.85 -9.96 -31.19
C GLU A 208 98.84 -11.13 -30.95
N ALA A 209 98.40 -12.23 -30.33
CA ALA A 209 99.18 -13.47 -30.30
C ALA A 209 99.19 -14.14 -31.69
N PRO A 210 100.34 -14.66 -32.18
CA PRO A 210 100.42 -15.23 -33.52
C PRO A 210 99.56 -16.47 -33.68
N LYS A 211 98.55 -16.30 -34.54
CA LYS A 211 97.57 -17.27 -35.02
C LYS A 211 98.26 -18.43 -35.74
N ASN A 212 98.04 -19.68 -35.30
CA ASN A 212 98.44 -20.85 -36.07
C ASN A 212 97.34 -21.92 -36.15
N ARG A 213 96.92 -22.17 -37.41
CA ARG A 213 96.27 -23.37 -38.02
C ARG A 213 94.77 -23.60 -37.71
N MET A 214 93.88 -23.44 -38.70
CA MET A 214 93.41 -24.36 -39.79
C MET A 214 91.96 -24.79 -39.46
N ARG A 215 90.91 -24.24 -40.10
CA ARG A 215 90.26 -24.65 -41.37
C ARG A 215 89.61 -26.06 -41.29
N GLU A 216 88.33 -26.16 -40.88
CA GLU A 216 87.07 -26.36 -41.67
C GLU A 216 86.81 -27.83 -42.07
N PRO A 217 85.59 -28.26 -42.46
CA PRO A 217 84.21 -27.90 -42.04
C PRO A 217 83.31 -29.17 -41.88
N ALA A 218 82.07 -29.06 -41.40
CA ALA A 218 80.99 -29.97 -41.84
C ALA A 218 79.58 -29.44 -41.51
N VAL A 219 78.82 -29.22 -42.58
CA VAL A 219 77.38 -29.02 -42.63
C VAL A 219 76.67 -30.31 -42.22
N VAL A 220 75.66 -30.24 -41.36
CA VAL A 220 74.65 -31.31 -41.21
C VAL A 220 73.25 -30.72 -41.35
N ARG A 221 72.51 -31.31 -42.27
CA ARG A 221 71.17 -31.00 -42.75
C ARG A 221 70.18 -31.98 -42.07
N VAL A 222 68.97 -31.47 -41.79
CA VAL A 222 67.67 -32.18 -41.70
C VAL A 222 67.48 -33.22 -40.58
N THR A 223 66.46 -32.98 -39.74
CA THR A 223 65.43 -34.02 -39.48
C THR A 223 64.09 -33.34 -39.16
N GLU A 224 63.14 -33.50 -40.06
CA GLU A 224 61.71 -33.26 -39.87
C GLU A 224 61.01 -34.59 -39.56
N THR A 225 59.92 -34.51 -38.77
CA THR A 225 58.75 -35.44 -38.67
C THR A 225 58.90 -36.78 -37.90
N PRO A 226 57.81 -37.49 -37.55
CA PRO A 226 56.53 -37.08 -36.91
C PRO A 226 56.00 -38.11 -35.87
N VAL A 227 55.15 -37.72 -34.89
CA VAL A 227 54.15 -38.60 -34.22
C VAL A 227 53.07 -37.65 -33.63
N ALA A 228 51.88 -37.48 -34.24
CA ALA A 228 50.67 -38.32 -34.23
C ALA A 228 50.03 -38.43 -32.82
N VAL A 229 49.00 -37.60 -32.52
CA VAL A 229 47.55 -37.88 -32.62
C VAL A 229 46.96 -38.21 -31.22
N ASP A 230 45.72 -37.77 -31.02
CA ASP A 230 44.81 -37.95 -29.88
C ASP A 230 44.97 -36.93 -28.72
N ALA A 231 43.94 -36.25 -28.24
CA ALA A 231 42.52 -36.26 -28.55
C ALA A 231 41.90 -34.93 -28.09
N VAL A 232 40.87 -34.52 -28.82
CA VAL A 232 39.68 -33.78 -28.36
C VAL A 232 39.78 -33.23 -26.93
N ALA A 233 40.16 -31.96 -26.79
CA ALA A 233 39.81 -31.18 -25.60
C ALA A 233 38.33 -30.80 -25.76
N GLU A 234 37.50 -31.71 -25.27
CA GLU A 234 36.10 -31.54 -24.94
C GLU A 234 35.90 -30.16 -24.29
N ALA A 235 35.06 -29.33 -24.92
CA ALA A 235 34.62 -28.10 -24.32
C ALA A 235 34.02 -28.45 -22.95
N GLU A 236 34.66 -27.98 -21.86
CA GLU A 236 34.07 -28.05 -20.54
C GLU A 236 32.67 -27.40 -20.64
N PRO A 237 31.58 -28.14 -20.41
CA PRO A 237 30.35 -27.48 -20.08
C PRO A 237 30.63 -26.85 -18.72
N ILE A 238 30.74 -25.52 -18.68
CA ILE A 238 30.48 -24.78 -17.45
C ILE A 238 28.98 -25.00 -17.18
N GLY A 239 28.67 -26.17 -16.65
CA GLY A 239 27.48 -26.41 -15.88
C GLY A 239 27.63 -25.57 -14.63
N ALA A 240 27.30 -24.28 -14.76
CA ALA A 240 26.89 -23.52 -13.60
C ALA A 240 25.78 -24.34 -12.95
N ASP A 241 26.01 -24.77 -11.71
CA ASP A 241 25.01 -25.43 -10.86
C ASP A 241 23.70 -24.66 -10.92
N THR A 242 22.81 -25.06 -11.82
CA THR A 242 21.46 -24.50 -11.96
C THR A 242 20.70 -24.70 -10.65
N SER A 243 21.01 -25.79 -9.91
CA SER A 243 20.39 -26.06 -8.61
C SER A 243 20.76 -25.06 -7.51
N VAL A 244 21.94 -24.41 -7.56
CA VAL A 244 22.37 -23.43 -6.55
C VAL A 244 21.81 -22.03 -6.87
N MET A 245 21.71 -21.71 -8.16
CA MET A 245 21.02 -20.50 -8.65
C MET A 245 19.53 -20.54 -8.27
N ASP A 246 18.88 -21.68 -8.46
CA ASP A 246 17.47 -21.91 -8.14
C ASP A 246 17.20 -21.83 -6.63
N ALA A 247 18.08 -22.36 -5.78
CA ALA A 247 17.93 -22.27 -4.32
C ALA A 247 17.98 -20.82 -3.81
N THR A 248 18.84 -19.99 -4.42
CA THR A 248 18.98 -18.56 -4.06
C THR A 248 17.78 -17.75 -4.56
N LEU A 249 17.30 -18.02 -5.77
CA LEU A 249 16.10 -17.42 -6.34
C LEU A 249 14.85 -17.79 -5.55
N LEU A 250 14.74 -19.05 -5.12
CA LEU A 250 13.64 -19.56 -4.29
C LEU A 250 13.66 -18.94 -2.89
N ALA A 251 14.84 -18.70 -2.30
CA ALA A 251 14.96 -17.96 -1.04
C ALA A 251 14.56 -16.48 -1.16
N LEU A 252 14.95 -15.80 -2.24
CA LEU A 252 14.54 -14.43 -2.53
C LEU A 252 13.04 -14.32 -2.81
N PHE A 253 12.49 -15.30 -3.52
CA PHE A 253 11.05 -15.43 -3.78
C PHE A 253 10.27 -15.65 -2.49
N ARG A 254 10.68 -16.60 -1.63
CA ARG A 254 10.06 -16.82 -0.31
C ARG A 254 10.04 -15.56 0.56
N LYS A 255 11.07 -14.71 0.46
CA LYS A 255 11.14 -13.45 1.21
C LYS A 255 10.21 -12.37 0.65
N ARG A 256 10.02 -12.28 -0.67
CA ARG A 256 9.28 -11.17 -1.33
C ARG A 256 7.85 -11.51 -1.75
N ALA A 257 7.56 -12.78 -2.00
CA ALA A 257 6.25 -13.27 -2.41
C ALA A 257 5.12 -12.93 -1.41
N PRO A 258 5.27 -13.08 -0.07
CA PRO A 258 4.17 -12.78 0.85
C PRO A 258 3.77 -11.30 0.86
N GLU A 259 4.73 -10.38 0.78
CA GLU A 259 4.46 -8.93 0.68
C GLU A 259 3.73 -8.58 -0.62
N ARG A 260 4.10 -9.22 -1.72
CA ARG A 260 3.49 -8.99 -3.04
C ARG A 260 2.10 -9.62 -3.15
N LEU A 261 1.88 -10.78 -2.54
CA LEU A 261 0.55 -11.39 -2.39
C LEU A 261 -0.38 -10.53 -1.54
N ALA A 262 0.10 -9.96 -0.43
CA ALA A 262 -0.69 -9.03 0.37
C ALA A 262 -1.09 -7.78 -0.45
N THR A 263 -0.15 -7.24 -1.22
CA THR A 263 -0.39 -6.09 -2.11
C THR A 263 -1.41 -6.43 -3.21
N LEU A 264 -1.39 -7.66 -3.73
CA LEU A 264 -2.33 -8.16 -4.74
C LEU A 264 -3.74 -8.31 -4.17
N ARG A 265 -3.87 -8.86 -2.96
CA ARG A 265 -5.15 -8.98 -2.23
C ARG A 265 -5.77 -7.61 -1.92
N ASP A 266 -4.93 -6.66 -1.50
CA ASP A 266 -5.37 -5.28 -1.25
C ASP A 266 -5.82 -4.55 -2.52
N ALA A 267 -5.11 -4.74 -3.64
CA ALA A 267 -5.49 -4.17 -4.93
C ALA A 267 -6.81 -4.76 -5.43
N ARG A 268 -7.02 -6.07 -5.24
CA ARG A 268 -8.26 -6.78 -5.57
C ARG A 268 -9.44 -6.27 -4.73
N ALA A 269 -9.26 -6.13 -3.41
CA ALA A 269 -10.31 -5.62 -2.51
C ALA A 269 -10.77 -4.20 -2.87
N ARG A 270 -9.89 -3.39 -3.46
CA ARG A 270 -10.18 -2.02 -3.92
C ARG A 270 -10.67 -1.94 -5.37
N GLY A 271 -10.73 -3.06 -6.09
CA GLY A 271 -11.14 -3.11 -7.50
C GLY A 271 -10.14 -2.45 -8.47
N ASP A 272 -8.89 -2.23 -8.05
CA ASP A 272 -7.86 -1.54 -8.84
C ASP A 272 -7.13 -2.51 -9.77
N GLN A 273 -7.73 -2.76 -10.93
CA GLN A 273 -7.23 -3.72 -11.93
C GLN A 273 -5.88 -3.33 -12.52
N GLU A 274 -5.59 -2.02 -12.62
CA GLU A 274 -4.30 -1.54 -13.12
C GLU A 274 -3.17 -1.85 -12.14
N LYS A 275 -3.45 -1.77 -10.83
CA LYS A 275 -2.51 -2.16 -9.78
C LYS A 275 -2.33 -3.67 -9.70
N VAL A 276 -3.40 -4.45 -9.90
CA VAL A 276 -3.30 -5.92 -10.01
C VAL A 276 -2.39 -6.32 -11.18
N ALA A 277 -2.59 -5.74 -12.37
CA ALA A 277 -1.77 -6.02 -13.53
C ALA A 277 -0.28 -5.68 -13.31
N ARG A 278 0.01 -4.55 -12.65
CA ARG A 278 1.39 -4.15 -12.30
C ARG A 278 2.04 -5.13 -11.34
N VAL A 279 1.32 -5.58 -10.29
CA VAL A 279 1.86 -6.53 -9.32
C VAL A 279 2.13 -7.89 -9.97
N VAL A 280 1.20 -8.39 -10.80
CA VAL A 280 1.39 -9.64 -11.56
C VAL A 280 2.55 -9.52 -12.56
N HIS A 281 2.71 -8.38 -13.22
CA HIS A 281 3.86 -8.13 -14.09
C HIS A 281 5.20 -8.15 -13.35
N THR A 282 5.25 -7.68 -12.09
CA THR A 282 6.47 -7.76 -11.27
C THR A 282 6.76 -9.15 -10.72
N LEU A 283 5.74 -10.00 -10.58
CA LEU A 283 5.87 -11.40 -10.12
C LEU A 283 6.24 -12.35 -11.26
N LYS A 284 5.83 -12.04 -12.50
CA LYS A 284 6.05 -12.88 -13.69
C LYS A 284 7.51 -13.33 -13.88
N PRO A 285 8.55 -12.47 -13.79
CA PRO A 285 9.93 -12.92 -14.00
C PRO A 285 10.41 -13.93 -12.95
N GLN A 286 9.90 -13.83 -11.72
CA GLN A 286 10.27 -14.73 -10.62
C GLN A 286 9.50 -16.05 -10.71
N LEU A 287 8.24 -16.02 -11.12
CA LEU A 287 7.41 -17.21 -11.30
C LEU A 287 7.81 -18.03 -12.52
N VAL A 288 8.19 -17.39 -13.63
CA VAL A 288 8.68 -18.07 -14.84
C VAL A 288 10.02 -18.75 -14.61
N ALA A 289 10.84 -18.23 -13.69
CA ALA A 289 12.12 -18.84 -13.34
C ALA A 289 11.97 -20.05 -12.38
N LEU A 290 10.86 -20.14 -11.64
CA LEU A 290 10.66 -21.17 -10.60
C LEU A 290 9.72 -22.31 -11.02
N ASP A 291 8.94 -22.13 -12.09
CA ASP A 291 7.95 -23.13 -12.50
C ASP A 291 7.85 -23.28 -14.04
N GLU A 292 8.19 -24.48 -14.52
CA GLU A 292 8.01 -24.90 -15.91
C GLU A 292 6.53 -25.24 -16.23
N ASN A 293 5.65 -25.38 -15.22
CA ASN A 293 4.30 -25.94 -15.36
C ASN A 293 3.19 -24.95 -15.76
N GLY A 294 3.54 -23.76 -16.29
CA GLY A 294 2.58 -22.90 -16.97
C GLY A 294 2.03 -21.70 -16.18
N LEU A 295 2.59 -21.37 -15.01
CA LEU A 295 2.28 -20.11 -14.30
C LEU A 295 2.60 -18.85 -15.12
N GLY A 296 3.58 -18.93 -16.01
CA GLY A 296 3.88 -17.87 -16.98
C GLY A 296 2.71 -17.57 -17.93
N ALA A 297 1.97 -18.60 -18.36
CA ALA A 297 0.81 -18.44 -19.22
C ALA A 297 -0.39 -17.84 -18.48
N LEU A 298 -0.57 -18.16 -17.19
CA LEU A 298 -1.57 -17.55 -16.32
C LEU A 298 -1.27 -16.07 -16.05
N CYS A 299 -0.01 -15.72 -15.77
CA CYS A 299 0.41 -14.33 -15.60
C CYS A 299 0.18 -13.51 -16.87
N ILE A 300 0.49 -14.06 -18.04
CA ILE A 300 0.22 -13.41 -19.33
C ILE A 300 -1.28 -13.17 -19.49
N ARG A 301 -2.12 -14.18 -19.24
CA ARG A 301 -3.57 -14.08 -19.38
C ARG A 301 -4.18 -12.98 -18.49
N ILE A 302 -3.67 -12.83 -17.27
CA ILE A 302 -4.11 -11.78 -16.33
C ILE A 302 -3.61 -10.39 -16.76
N THR A 303 -2.43 -10.29 -17.36
CA THR A 303 -1.84 -9.00 -17.80
C THR A 303 -2.29 -8.52 -19.18
N VAL A 304 -2.81 -9.41 -20.04
CA VAL A 304 -3.42 -8.99 -21.31
C VAL A 304 -4.75 -8.31 -20.97
N GLY A 305 -4.69 -6.99 -20.85
CA GLY A 305 -5.81 -6.11 -20.55
C GLY A 305 -6.79 -6.06 -21.72
N ASP A 306 -7.60 -7.10 -21.86
CA ASP A 306 -8.76 -7.08 -22.74
C ASP A 306 -9.94 -6.46 -21.97
N ALA A 307 -10.38 -5.27 -22.40
CA ALA A 307 -11.47 -4.52 -21.78
C ALA A 307 -12.84 -5.26 -21.83
N SER A 308 -12.91 -6.38 -22.56
CA SER A 308 -14.10 -7.21 -22.73
C SER A 308 -14.16 -8.44 -21.81
N ARG A 309 -13.18 -8.61 -20.92
CA ARG A 309 -13.03 -9.82 -20.11
C ARG A 309 -14.02 -9.86 -18.94
N ASP A 310 -14.71 -11.00 -18.77
CA ASP A 310 -15.65 -11.17 -17.67
C ASP A 310 -14.90 -11.08 -16.32
N PRO A 311 -15.31 -10.18 -15.40
CA PRO A 311 -14.67 -10.05 -14.09
C PRO A 311 -14.70 -11.34 -13.25
N LYS A 312 -15.61 -12.28 -13.54
CA LYS A 312 -15.65 -13.58 -12.85
C LYS A 312 -14.51 -14.52 -13.29
N GLU A 313 -14.17 -14.53 -14.57
CA GLU A 313 -13.06 -15.32 -15.09
C GLU A 313 -11.72 -14.79 -14.60
N LEU A 314 -11.57 -13.46 -14.56
CA LEU A 314 -10.38 -12.81 -14.03
C LEU A 314 -10.16 -13.14 -12.54
N ASN A 315 -11.23 -13.13 -11.74
CA ASN A 315 -11.14 -13.52 -10.33
C ASN A 315 -10.75 -14.99 -10.16
N THR A 316 -11.25 -15.88 -11.03
CA THR A 316 -10.91 -17.31 -11.01
C THR A 316 -9.42 -17.54 -11.33
N ASP A 317 -8.88 -16.82 -12.31
CA ASP A 317 -7.45 -16.88 -12.65
C ASP A 317 -6.56 -16.32 -11.52
N LEU A 318 -7.01 -15.25 -10.84
CA LEU A 318 -6.32 -14.70 -9.67
C LEU A 318 -6.35 -15.67 -8.48
N ASP A 319 -7.47 -16.35 -8.23
CA ASP A 319 -7.58 -17.36 -7.17
C ASP A 319 -6.64 -18.56 -7.44
N LEU A 320 -6.52 -18.98 -8.71
CA LEU A 320 -5.59 -20.03 -9.10
C LEU A 320 -4.13 -19.59 -8.95
N LEU A 321 -3.81 -18.33 -9.27
CA LEU A 321 -2.48 -17.75 -9.09
C LEU A 321 -2.11 -17.68 -7.60
N GLU A 322 -3.02 -17.20 -6.75
CA GLU A 322 -2.79 -17.12 -5.30
C GLU A 322 -2.53 -18.50 -4.70
N ARG A 323 -3.36 -19.50 -5.01
CA ARG A 323 -3.18 -20.89 -4.52
C ARG A 323 -1.86 -21.51 -4.97
N SER A 324 -1.46 -21.26 -6.21
CA SER A 324 -0.21 -21.81 -6.74
C SER A 324 1.02 -21.18 -6.08
N ILE A 325 0.97 -19.88 -5.79
CA ILE A 325 2.04 -19.20 -5.05
C ILE A 325 2.09 -19.69 -3.59
N GLU A 326 0.94 -19.90 -2.96
CA GLU A 326 0.89 -20.46 -1.60
C GLU A 326 1.48 -21.87 -1.52
N GLN A 327 1.25 -22.72 -2.54
CA GLN A 327 1.86 -24.05 -2.64
C GLN A 327 3.38 -24.01 -2.86
N LEU A 328 3.90 -22.98 -3.54
CA LEU A 328 5.34 -22.78 -3.70
C LEU A 328 6.01 -22.21 -2.43
N LEU A 329 5.22 -21.65 -1.52
CA LEU A 329 5.68 -21.07 -0.25
C LEU A 329 5.62 -22.06 0.92
N SER A 330 4.79 -23.11 0.85
CA SER A 330 4.77 -24.24 1.79
C SER A 330 5.96 -25.18 1.61
#